data_AF-A0A4Q3VH56-F1
#
_entry.id   AF-A0A4Q3VH56-F1
#
_cell.length_a   1.000
_cell.length_b   1.000
_cell.length_c   1.000
_cell.angle_alpha   90.00
_cell.angle_beta   90.00
_cell.angle_gamma   90.00
#
_symmetry.space_group_name_H-M   'P 1'
#
loop_
_entity.id
_entity.type
_entity.pdbx_description
1 polymer ?
#
loop_
_entity_poly.entity_id
_entity_poly.type
_entity_poly.pdbx_seq_one_letter_code
_entity_poly.pdbx_strand_id
1 'polypeptide(L)' 'TGASIVAAACPFCNTMLTDGVKGAEKEDTVKVMDIAELVAISMQ' A
#
# COMPACT_ATOMS: atom_id res chain seq x y z
N THR A 1 -12.76 -7.52 3.53
CA THR A 1 -12.76 -6.05 3.36
C THR A 1 -12.87 -5.63 1.90
N GLY A 2 -12.34 -6.40 0.93
CA GLY A 2 -12.50 -6.11 -0.50
C GLY A 2 -11.68 -4.92 -1.01
N ALA A 3 -10.73 -4.42 -0.20
CA ALA A 3 -9.87 -3.30 -0.55
C ALA A 3 -8.71 -3.75 -1.47
N SER A 4 -8.41 -2.94 -2.48
CA SER A 4 -7.28 -3.10 -3.40
C SER A 4 -6.04 -2.29 -3.00
N ILE A 5 -6.17 -1.42 -1.99
CA ILE A 5 -5.11 -0.54 -1.52
C ILE A 5 -4.96 -0.70 0.00
N VAL A 6 -3.71 -0.82 0.45
CA VAL A 6 -3.31 -0.76 1.85
C VAL A 6 -2.47 0.49 2.03
N ALA A 7 -2.90 1.40 2.91
CA ALA A 7 -2.18 2.63 3.20
C ALA A 7 -1.61 2.61 4.63
N ALA A 8 -0.34 3.00 4.81
CA ALA A 8 0.26 3.17 6.13
C ALA A 8 1.16 4.42 6.19
N ALA A 9 1.19 5.08 7.35
CA ALA A 9 2.02 6.27 7.61
C ALA A 9 3.32 5.92 8.34
N CYS A 10 3.82 4.71 8.14
CA CYS A 10 5.05 4.22 8.77
C CYS A 10 5.93 3.61 7.68
N PRO A 11 7.15 4.14 7.45
CA PRO A 11 8.07 3.63 6.43
C PRO A 11 8.36 2.14 6.60
N PHE A 12 8.55 1.68 7.84
CA PHE A 12 8.78 0.27 8.13
C PHE A 12 7.59 -0.61 7.77
N CYS A 13 6.37 -0.15 8.07
CA CYS A 13 5.15 -0.87 7.68
C CYS A 13 5.01 -0.96 6.17
N ASN A 14 5.31 0.11 5.42
CA ASN A 14 5.26 0.07 3.96
C ASN A 14 6.24 -0.94 3.38
N THR A 15 7.48 -1.01 3.90
CA THR A 15 8.45 -2.04 3.51
C THR A 15 7.94 -3.44 3.82
N MET A 16 7.55 -3.71 5.07
CA MET A 16 7.06 -5.02 5.50
C MET A 16 5.82 -5.47 4.71
N LEU A 17 4.88 -4.55 4.43
CA LEU A 17 3.68 -4.84 3.66
C LEU A 17 4.00 -5.07 2.19
N THR A 18 4.91 -4.29 1.61
CA THR A 18 5.37 -4.50 0.24
C THR A 18 6.01 -5.87 0.09
N ASP A 19 6.91 -6.24 1.01
CA ASP A 19 7.57 -7.55 1.01
C ASP A 19 6.55 -8.67 1.22
N GLY A 20 5.56 -8.49 2.11
CA GLY A 20 4.50 -9.46 2.35
C GLY A 20 3.57 -9.65 1.14
N VAL A 21 3.23 -8.57 0.43
CA VAL A 21 2.42 -8.62 -0.80
C VAL A 21 3.18 -9.32 -1.93
N LYS A 22 4.48 -9.03 -2.07
CA LYS A 22 5.36 -9.69 -3.04
C LYS A 22 5.54 -11.19 -2.73
N GLY A 23 5.79 -11.52 -1.46
CA GLY A 23 5.90 -12.91 -1.01
C GLY A 23 4.61 -13.72 -1.18
N ALA A 24 3.47 -13.04 -1.34
CA ALA A 24 2.18 -13.64 -1.65
C ALA A 24 1.81 -13.58 -3.15
N GLU A 25 2.70 -13.09 -4.02
CA GLU A 25 2.49 -12.92 -5.47
C GLU A 25 1.26 -12.06 -5.81
N LYS A 26 0.99 -11.03 -4.99
CA LYS A 26 -0.20 -10.16 -5.11
C LYS A 26 0.10 -8.72 -5.49
N GLU A 27 1.34 -8.40 -5.84
CA GLU A 27 1.78 -7.04 -6.21
C GLU A 27 0.99 -6.40 -7.35
N ASP A 28 0.40 -7.20 -8.24
CA ASP A 28 -0.46 -6.71 -9.33
C ASP A 28 -1.89 -6.37 -8.89
N THR A 29 -2.34 -6.93 -7.76
CA THR A 29 -3.74 -6.82 -7.28
C THR A 29 -3.90 -5.98 -6.03
N VAL A 30 -2.84 -5.85 -5.23
CA VAL A 30 -2.82 -5.10 -3.97
C VAL A 30 -1.70 -4.08 -4.02
N LYS A 31 -2.05 -2.79 -3.95
CA LYS A 31 -1.09 -1.70 -3.84
C LYS A 31 -0.85 -1.31 -2.38
N VAL A 32 0.41 -1.16 -2.01
CA VAL A 32 0.82 -0.57 -0.74
C VAL A 32 1.21 0.89 -1.02
N MET A 33 0.66 1.83 -0.27
CA MET A 33 0.86 3.27 -0.47
C MET A 33 1.10 4.01 0.84
N ASP A 34 1.79 5.15 0.80
CA ASP A 34 1.82 6.04 1.96
C ASP A 34 0.50 6.83 2.09
N ILE A 35 0.11 7.16 3.31
CA ILE A 35 -1.10 7.98 3.55
C ILE A 35 -0.97 9.35 2.87
N ALA A 36 0.22 9.97 2.89
CA ALA A 36 0.45 11.26 2.25
C ALA A 36 0.28 11.17 0.73
N GLU A 37 0.74 10.09 0.10
CA GLU A 37 0.55 9.85 -1.34
C GLU A 37 -0.93 9.65 -1.68
N LEU A 38 -1.67 8.91 -0.86
CA LEU A 38 -3.10 8.68 -1.05
C LEU A 38 -3.89 10.00 -0.99
N VAL A 39 -3.55 10.87 -0.04
CA VAL A 39 -4.16 12.20 0.07
C VAL A 39 -3.80 13.06 -1.14
N ALA A 40 -2.53 13.06 -1.57
CA ALA A 40 -2.09 13.82 -2.74
C ALA A 40 -2.84 13.41 -4.02
N ILE A 41 -3.09 12.11 -4.23
CA ILE A 41 -3.91 11.61 -5.35
C ILE A 41 -5.36 12.06 -5.23
N SER A 42 -5.89 12.13 -4.01
CA SER A 42 -7.28 12.54 -3.75
C SER A 42 -7.52 14.05 -3.90
N MET A 43 -6.46 14.87 -3.96
CA MET A 43 -6.54 16.32 -4.11
C MET A 43 -6.41 16.80 -5.56
N GLN A 44 -6.44 15.89 -6.54
CA GLN A 44 -6.35 16.16 -7.97
C GLN A 44 -7.69 16.02 -8.68
#